data_AF-A0A6C2YMS1-F1
#
_entry.id   AF-A0A6C2YMS1-F1
#
_cell.length_a   1.000
_cell.length_b   1.000
_cell.length_c   1.000
_cell.angle_alpha   90.00
_cell.angle_beta   90.00
_cell.angle_gamma   90.00
#
_symmetry.space_group_name_H-M   'P 1'
#
loop_
_entity.id
_entity.type
_entity.pdbx_description
1 polymer ?
#
loop_
_entity_poly.entity_id
_entity_poly.type
_entity_poly.pdbx_seq_one_letter_code
_entity_poly.pdbx_strand_id
1 'polypeptide(L)'
;MTRTTMIRRLATVLGLIVFACPTSATYAQYSGYGGSGVSIGIGAGFNPITRRFQVMPTVNFGVNNTNFYGATSPGINSTMRGNVTPFYSSRRGSSDPASIAGTSNLTSDRARGSRRVLDERLYELGGTSTSRADTPNTTSLIERALTNAPLTEIRSGITLNQLVEYIQSSAIDAPPTVNLPAGLVTRLNYATKNVDGQATQVGLLRNGGKFPWPNAFQEILTAEQRQEIEQAMQTASAQMQEGKIDPEVKATLEKASKRMDGLLTFRVQDLVATDFMDAKKFLREFDATLKGLSSTDVAKLLRNPNDWRSITTVMGMVKYLTSNQIRFAPCSLGNEAAYDQMYTLLVNYVNDAGISPIPKNAIATPTIPTPR
;
A
#
# COMPACT_ATOMS: atom_id res chain seq x y z
N MET A 1 16.78 24.77 -61.21
CA MET A 1 15.73 25.77 -61.51
C MET A 1 14.74 25.80 -60.35
N THR A 2 14.57 27.00 -59.82
CA THR A 2 13.98 27.41 -58.53
C THR A 2 12.46 27.28 -58.50
N ARG A 3 11.90 26.79 -57.39
CA ARG A 3 10.50 26.95 -56.98
C ARG A 3 10.48 27.67 -55.63
N THR A 4 10.37 29.00 -55.63
CA THR A 4 9.14 29.83 -55.59
C THR A 4 8.48 29.85 -54.21
N THR A 5 8.64 31.03 -53.63
CA THR A 5 8.21 31.63 -52.38
C THR A 5 6.69 31.83 -52.27
N MET A 6 6.24 32.03 -51.03
CA MET A 6 5.09 32.83 -50.55
C MET A 6 3.76 32.14 -50.22
N ILE A 7 3.07 32.81 -49.28
CA ILE A 7 1.67 32.68 -48.79
C ILE A 7 1.62 31.90 -47.45
N ARG A 8 1.17 32.41 -46.30
CA ARG A 8 0.40 33.62 -45.95
C ARG A 8 0.59 33.93 -44.45
N ARG A 9 0.58 35.22 -44.11
CA ARG A 9 0.37 35.76 -42.76
C ARG A 9 -1.03 35.43 -42.26
N LEU A 10 -1.17 35.04 -41.01
CA LEU A 10 -2.46 35.06 -40.29
C LEU A 10 -2.23 35.60 -38.88
N ALA A 11 -2.62 36.87 -38.70
CA ALA A 11 -2.70 37.54 -37.41
C ALA A 11 -4.14 37.39 -36.90
N THR A 12 -4.34 36.86 -35.70
CA THR A 12 -5.62 37.01 -34.98
C THR A 12 -5.37 37.07 -33.46
N VAL A 13 -5.49 38.29 -32.94
CA VAL A 13 -6.12 38.67 -31.65
C VAL A 13 -5.78 37.82 -30.41
N LEU A 14 -4.78 38.26 -29.64
CA LEU A 14 -4.62 37.89 -28.23
C LEU A 14 -5.31 38.94 -27.35
N GLY A 15 -6.44 38.54 -26.76
CA GLY A 15 -7.14 39.29 -25.73
C GLY A 15 -6.29 39.38 -24.46
N LEU A 16 -6.06 40.61 -24.04
CA LEU A 16 -5.33 40.98 -22.84
C LEU A 16 -6.25 40.78 -21.62
N ILE A 17 -6.12 39.66 -20.91
CA ILE A 17 -6.74 39.47 -19.60
C ILE A 17 -5.75 39.90 -18.53
N VAL A 18 -6.02 41.04 -17.91
CA VAL A 18 -5.33 41.54 -16.72
C VAL A 18 -5.86 40.76 -15.51
N PHE A 19 -5.08 39.82 -14.98
CA PHE A 19 -5.31 39.28 -13.65
C PHE A 19 -4.66 40.19 -12.61
N ALA A 20 -5.48 40.77 -11.74
CA ALA A 20 -5.03 41.39 -10.50
C ALA A 20 -4.44 40.31 -9.58
N CYS A 21 -3.18 40.45 -9.22
CA CYS A 21 -2.46 39.58 -8.29
C CYS A 21 -2.61 40.13 -6.86
N PRO A 22 -3.27 39.44 -5.92
CA PRO A 22 -3.10 39.74 -4.51
C PRO A 22 -1.81 39.11 -4.00
N THR A 23 -0.82 39.94 -3.72
CA THR A 23 0.40 39.57 -2.99
C THR A 23 0.05 39.13 -1.57
N SER A 24 0.03 37.82 -1.34
CA SER A 24 0.24 37.24 -0.01
C SER A 24 1.47 36.35 -0.07
N ALA A 25 2.60 36.92 0.33
CA ALA A 25 3.85 36.19 0.49
C ALA A 25 3.76 35.35 1.77
N THR A 26 3.31 34.10 1.65
CA THR A 26 3.48 33.09 2.69
C THR A 26 4.87 32.49 2.54
N TYR A 27 5.79 32.84 3.44
CA TYR A 27 7.09 32.18 3.54
C TYR A 27 6.88 30.72 3.94
N ALA A 28 7.40 29.82 3.11
CA ALA A 28 7.47 28.39 3.40
C ALA A 28 8.45 28.14 4.56
N GLN A 29 7.95 27.65 5.69
CA GLN A 29 8.80 27.09 6.75
C GLN A 29 9.19 25.66 6.39
N TYR A 30 10.48 25.48 6.14
CA TYR A 30 11.15 24.19 5.98
C TYR A 30 11.33 23.58 7.37
N SER A 31 10.61 22.51 7.71
CA SER A 31 10.88 21.70 8.91
C SER A 31 11.46 20.36 8.49
N GLY A 32 12.79 20.28 8.55
CA GLY A 32 13.54 19.04 8.52
C GLY A 32 13.47 18.31 9.86
N TYR A 33 13.55 16.99 9.80
CA TYR A 33 13.47 16.05 10.90
C TYR A 33 14.38 16.38 12.11
N GLY A 34 13.82 16.20 13.32
CA GLY A 34 14.54 15.69 14.48
C GLY A 34 15.60 16.58 15.12
N GLY A 35 15.21 17.75 15.64
CA GLY A 35 16.05 18.55 16.53
C GLY A 35 15.22 19.59 17.26
N SER A 36 15.59 19.89 18.51
CA SER A 36 14.97 20.93 19.35
C SER A 36 14.85 22.24 18.57
N GLY A 37 13.63 22.57 18.13
CA GLY A 37 13.36 23.75 17.31
C GLY A 37 12.91 24.94 18.15
N VAL A 38 13.53 26.09 17.97
CA VAL A 38 13.00 27.38 18.42
C VAL A 38 12.01 27.87 17.37
N SER A 39 10.73 27.99 17.73
CA SER A 39 9.73 28.60 16.85
C SER A 39 9.57 30.09 17.21
N ILE A 40 9.81 30.96 16.24
CA ILE A 40 9.52 32.40 16.35
C ILE A 40 8.19 32.65 15.64
N GLY A 41 7.18 33.03 16.42
CA GLY A 41 5.85 33.39 15.93
C GLY A 41 5.59 34.88 16.11
N ILE A 42 4.90 35.50 15.16
CA ILE A 42 4.43 36.88 15.27
C ILE A 42 2.95 36.82 15.67
N GLY A 43 2.65 37.18 16.91
CA GLY A 43 1.28 37.30 17.42
C GLY A 43 0.81 38.74 17.32
N ALA A 44 -0.35 38.96 16.69
CA ALA A 44 -1.03 40.25 16.74
C ALA A 44 -2.12 40.19 17.83
N GLY A 45 -1.99 41.05 18.85
CA GLY A 45 -2.95 41.18 19.94
C GLY A 45 -3.53 42.59 20.00
N PHE A 46 -4.83 42.70 20.26
CA PHE A 46 -5.48 43.97 20.52
C PHE A 46 -5.45 44.26 22.02
N ASN A 47 -4.83 45.38 22.42
CA ASN A 47 -4.81 45.78 23.83
C ASN A 47 -6.03 46.69 24.10
N PRO A 48 -7.02 46.26 24.91
CA PRO A 48 -8.25 47.00 25.12
C PRO A 48 -8.07 48.26 25.98
N ILE A 49 -6.99 48.36 26.75
CA ILE A 49 -6.71 49.52 27.60
C ILE A 49 -6.11 50.66 26.77
N THR A 50 -5.23 50.34 25.82
CA THR A 50 -4.58 51.34 24.97
C THR A 50 -5.25 51.52 23.60
N ARG A 51 -6.25 50.67 23.28
CA ARG A 51 -6.94 50.57 21.98
C ARG A 51 -5.98 50.52 20.78
N ARG A 52 -4.84 49.85 20.93
CA ARG A 52 -3.87 49.68 19.84
C ARG A 52 -3.65 48.20 19.57
N PHE A 53 -3.54 47.87 18.29
CA PHE A 53 -2.97 46.60 17.85
C PHE A 53 -1.48 46.63 18.11
N GLN A 54 -1.00 45.68 18.89
CA GLN A 54 0.42 45.47 19.13
C GLN A 54 0.81 44.13 18.53
N VAL A 55 1.88 44.17 17.74
CA VAL A 55 2.52 42.99 17.19
C VAL A 55 3.70 42.68 18.09
N MET A 56 3.64 41.56 18.80
CA MET A 56 4.72 41.13 19.67
C MET A 56 5.38 39.87 19.10
N PRO A 57 6.71 39.86 18.94
CA PRO A 57 7.42 38.63 18.63
C PRO A 57 7.33 37.71 19.86
N THR A 58 6.85 36.50 19.64
CA THR A 58 6.81 35.44 20.64
C THR A 58 7.88 34.41 20.29
N VAL A 59 8.78 34.15 21.23
CA VAL A 59 9.78 33.09 21.10
C VAL A 59 9.33 31.98 22.03
N ASN A 60 8.98 30.83 21.45
CA ASN A 60 8.49 29.69 22.21
C ASN A 60 9.57 28.60 22.24
N PHE A 61 10.01 28.23 23.44
CA PHE A 61 10.97 27.16 23.67
C PHE A 61 10.22 25.91 24.10
N GLY A 62 9.86 25.05 23.15
CA GLY A 62 9.17 23.79 23.41
C GLY A 62 10.16 22.64 23.59
N VAL A 63 10.24 22.07 24.79
CA VAL A 63 10.80 20.73 25.00
C VAL A 63 9.64 19.75 25.03
N ASN A 64 9.43 18.99 23.96
CA ASN A 64 8.41 17.94 23.92
C ASN A 64 8.86 16.76 24.78
N ASN A 65 8.36 16.68 26.01
CA ASN A 65 8.44 15.48 26.84
C ASN A 65 7.01 15.00 27.14
N THR A 66 6.46 14.18 26.25
CA THR A 66 5.19 13.49 26.48
C THR A 66 5.43 12.25 27.35
N ASN A 67 5.32 12.41 28.66
CA ASN A 67 4.99 11.35 29.61
C ASN A 67 4.18 11.97 30.74
N PHE A 68 2.85 11.94 30.63
CA PHE A 68 1.94 12.40 31.68
C PHE A 68 1.14 11.20 32.19
N TYR A 69 1.59 10.63 33.30
CA TYR A 69 0.82 9.67 34.08
C TYR A 69 -0.19 10.44 34.95
N GLY A 70 -1.46 10.04 34.86
CA GLY A 70 -2.54 10.60 35.67
C GLY A 70 -2.49 10.13 37.12
N ALA A 71 -2.57 11.08 38.05
CA ALA A 71 -2.91 10.85 39.44
C ALA A 71 -4.02 11.85 39.82
N THR A 72 -5.21 11.33 40.10
CA THR A 72 -6.35 12.10 40.63
C THR A 72 -6.25 12.20 42.15
N SER A 73 -6.41 13.41 42.68
CA SER A 73 -6.60 13.70 44.11
C SER A 73 -8.00 14.29 44.34
N PRO A 74 -8.69 14.02 45.47
CA PRO A 74 -10.11 14.31 45.63
C PRO A 74 -10.37 15.70 46.24
N GLY A 75 -11.35 16.41 45.69
CA GLY A 75 -11.86 17.69 46.16
C GLY A 75 -13.30 17.61 46.63
N ILE A 76 -13.50 18.04 47.87
CA ILE A 76 -14.72 18.12 48.68
C ILE A 76 -15.77 19.05 48.04
N ASN A 77 -17.05 18.67 48.08
CA ASN A 77 -18.12 19.64 48.34
C ASN A 77 -19.39 19.02 48.91
N SER A 78 -19.96 19.77 49.84
CA SER A 78 -20.98 19.42 50.83
C SER A 78 -22.40 19.78 50.40
N THR A 79 -23.35 18.92 50.82
CA THR A 79 -24.72 19.20 51.30
C THR A 79 -25.65 20.10 50.49
N MET A 80 -26.80 19.55 50.06
CA MET A 80 -28.12 20.03 50.48
C MET A 80 -29.17 18.90 50.47
N ARG A 81 -30.02 18.92 51.50
CA ARG A 81 -31.12 17.99 51.79
C ARG A 81 -32.35 18.29 50.94
N GLY A 82 -33.13 17.25 50.65
CA GLY A 82 -34.53 17.33 50.24
C GLY A 82 -35.20 15.96 50.42
N ASN A 83 -36.09 15.86 51.41
CA ASN A 83 -36.84 14.68 51.85
C ASN A 83 -38.17 14.54 51.07
N VAL A 84 -38.90 13.42 51.30
CA VAL A 84 -40.33 13.10 50.97
C VAL A 84 -40.50 12.25 49.69
N THR A 85 -41.12 11.06 49.60
CA THR A 85 -41.82 10.07 50.48
C THR A 85 -41.96 8.74 49.70
N PRO A 86 -42.32 7.60 50.33
CA PRO A 86 -42.26 6.27 49.72
C PRO A 86 -43.57 5.83 49.06
N PHE A 87 -43.47 5.02 48.00
CA PHE A 87 -44.58 4.20 47.52
C PHE A 87 -44.11 2.75 47.33
N TYR A 88 -44.69 1.85 48.13
CA TYR A 88 -44.63 0.41 47.96
C TYR A 88 -45.72 0.01 46.96
N SER A 89 -45.37 -0.75 45.92
CA SER A 89 -46.17 -1.92 45.54
C SER A 89 -45.37 -2.91 44.68
N SER A 90 -45.41 -4.14 45.18
CA SER A 90 -45.03 -5.42 44.61
C SER A 90 -45.45 -5.66 43.14
N ARG A 91 -44.57 -6.32 42.36
CA ARG A 91 -44.91 -7.63 41.78
C ARG A 91 -43.70 -8.39 41.22
N ARG A 92 -43.64 -9.65 41.65
CA ARG A 92 -42.81 -10.75 41.18
C ARG A 92 -42.87 -10.93 39.67
N GLY A 93 -41.70 -11.14 39.07
CA GLY A 93 -41.49 -11.72 37.74
C GLY A 93 -40.02 -12.09 37.61
N SER A 94 -39.63 -13.23 38.16
CA SER A 94 -38.28 -13.79 38.02
C SER A 94 -38.12 -14.39 36.62
N SER A 95 -37.35 -13.72 35.78
CA SER A 95 -36.71 -14.34 34.62
C SER A 95 -35.23 -14.02 34.71
N ASP A 96 -34.43 -15.03 35.01
CA ASP A 96 -32.97 -14.98 35.14
C ASP A 96 -32.30 -14.43 33.85
N PRO A 97 -31.59 -13.29 33.90
CA PRO A 97 -30.82 -12.77 32.76
C PRO A 97 -29.33 -13.16 32.84
N ALA A 98 -29.00 -14.35 33.38
CA ALA A 98 -27.61 -14.71 33.72
C ALA A 98 -26.86 -15.58 32.70
N SER A 99 -27.38 -15.84 31.48
CA SER A 99 -26.72 -16.79 30.54
C SER A 99 -26.33 -16.23 29.16
N ILE A 100 -26.55 -14.95 28.84
CA ILE A 100 -26.25 -14.37 27.51
C ILE A 100 -25.08 -13.37 27.52
N ALA A 101 -24.28 -13.33 28.59
CA ALA A 101 -23.07 -12.48 28.68
C ALA A 101 -21.74 -13.24 28.51
N GLY A 102 -21.78 -14.56 28.30
CA GLY A 102 -20.59 -15.42 28.28
C GLY A 102 -19.96 -15.65 26.90
N THR A 103 -20.68 -15.43 25.80
CA THR A 103 -20.22 -15.80 24.45
C THR A 103 -19.56 -14.66 23.68
N SER A 104 -19.85 -13.39 23.98
CA SER A 104 -19.23 -12.24 23.31
C SER A 104 -17.75 -12.07 23.67
N ASN A 105 -17.36 -12.42 24.90
CA ASN A 105 -15.99 -12.25 25.40
C ASN A 105 -15.00 -13.29 24.82
N LEU A 106 -15.47 -14.51 24.52
CA LEU A 106 -14.63 -15.58 23.96
C LEU A 106 -14.22 -15.30 22.51
N THR A 107 -15.05 -14.61 21.73
CA THR A 107 -14.73 -14.19 20.36
C THR A 107 -13.73 -13.02 20.33
N SER A 108 -13.84 -12.06 21.24
CA SER A 108 -12.87 -10.96 21.33
C SER A 108 -11.49 -11.43 21.79
N ASP A 109 -11.42 -12.43 22.67
CA ASP A 109 -10.15 -12.96 23.15
C ASP A 109 -9.44 -13.84 22.12
N ARG A 110 -10.17 -14.58 21.28
CA ARG A 110 -9.59 -15.27 20.11
C ARG A 110 -9.04 -14.29 19.08
N ALA A 111 -9.76 -13.20 18.77
CA ALA A 111 -9.30 -12.19 17.83
C ALA A 111 -8.05 -11.44 18.33
N ARG A 112 -7.94 -11.19 19.64
CA ARG A 112 -6.73 -10.63 20.28
C ARG A 112 -5.57 -11.61 20.23
N GLY A 113 -5.80 -12.91 20.45
CA GLY A 113 -4.77 -13.94 20.34
C GLY A 113 -4.17 -14.06 18.93
N SER A 114 -5.02 -14.08 17.89
CA SER A 114 -4.53 -14.16 16.50
C SER A 114 -3.72 -12.93 16.06
N ARG A 115 -4.10 -11.72 16.52
CA ARG A 115 -3.31 -10.51 16.26
C ARG A 115 -1.96 -10.54 16.98
N ARG A 116 -1.94 -10.99 18.23
CA ARG A 116 -0.70 -11.13 19.00
C ARG A 116 0.26 -12.13 18.35
N VAL A 117 -0.22 -13.28 17.89
CA VAL A 117 0.62 -14.27 17.18
C VAL A 117 1.15 -13.73 15.84
N LEU A 118 0.35 -12.95 15.11
CA LEU A 118 0.81 -12.33 13.87
C LEU A 118 1.84 -11.23 14.14
N ASP A 119 1.62 -10.35 15.11
CA ASP A 119 2.54 -9.28 15.49
C ASP A 119 3.84 -9.85 16.09
N GLU A 120 3.75 -10.90 16.88
CA GLU A 120 4.91 -11.62 17.44
C GLU A 120 5.72 -12.29 16.33
N ARG A 121 5.06 -12.91 15.34
CA ARG A 121 5.71 -13.45 14.14
C ARG A 121 6.33 -12.35 13.27
N LEU A 122 5.68 -11.19 13.13
CA LEU A 122 6.21 -10.04 12.40
C LEU A 122 7.37 -9.37 13.14
N TYR A 123 7.35 -9.39 14.48
CA TYR A 123 8.42 -8.91 15.34
C TYR A 123 9.62 -9.86 15.30
N GLU A 124 9.40 -11.18 15.31
CA GLU A 124 10.44 -12.19 15.06
C GLU A 124 11.04 -12.01 13.67
N LEU A 125 10.21 -11.81 12.64
CA LEU A 125 10.66 -11.56 11.25
C LEU A 125 11.36 -10.21 11.07
N GLY A 126 11.02 -9.19 11.88
CA GLY A 126 11.57 -7.84 11.79
C GLY A 126 12.79 -7.59 12.68
N GLY A 127 12.94 -8.37 13.76
CA GLY A 127 14.02 -8.27 14.75
C GLY A 127 15.18 -9.24 14.52
N THR A 128 14.99 -10.28 13.71
CA THR A 128 16.13 -11.07 13.22
C THR A 128 16.87 -10.27 12.16
N SER A 129 17.82 -9.45 12.59
CA SER A 129 19.02 -9.22 11.78
C SER A 129 19.58 -10.60 11.45
N THR A 130 19.40 -11.02 10.20
CA THR A 130 19.86 -12.29 9.66
C THR A 130 21.35 -12.45 9.93
N SER A 131 21.69 -13.12 11.03
CA SER A 131 22.89 -13.93 11.09
C SER A 131 22.89 -14.79 9.84
N ARG A 132 23.94 -14.63 9.03
CA ARG A 132 24.16 -15.08 7.65
C ARG A 132 24.11 -16.62 7.45
N ALA A 133 23.70 -17.41 8.44
CA ALA A 133 23.84 -18.86 8.44
C ALA A 133 22.54 -19.64 8.14
N ASP A 134 21.35 -19.05 8.32
CA ASP A 134 20.08 -19.73 8.09
C ASP A 134 19.34 -19.13 6.89
N THR A 135 19.96 -19.14 5.70
CA THR A 135 19.14 -19.10 4.49
C THR A 135 18.35 -20.42 4.48
N PRO A 136 17.01 -20.40 4.67
CA PRO A 136 16.21 -21.61 4.55
C PRO A 136 16.61 -22.31 3.26
N ASN A 137 16.93 -23.60 3.36
CA ASN A 137 17.38 -24.41 2.23
C ASN A 137 16.44 -24.13 1.04
N THR A 138 16.96 -23.48 -0.01
CA THR A 138 16.17 -22.99 -1.15
C THR A 138 15.28 -24.11 -1.71
N THR A 139 15.79 -25.34 -1.68
CA THR A 139 15.09 -26.58 -2.02
C THR A 139 13.75 -26.72 -1.27
N SER A 140 13.73 -26.51 0.06
CA SER A 140 12.53 -26.63 0.89
C SER A 140 11.48 -25.55 0.59
N LEU A 141 11.92 -24.34 0.21
CA LEU A 141 11.01 -23.27 -0.19
C LEU A 141 10.37 -23.55 -1.55
N ILE A 142 11.13 -24.09 -2.49
CA ILE A 142 10.61 -24.48 -3.81
C ILE A 142 9.68 -25.69 -3.68
N GLU A 143 10.04 -26.70 -2.90
CA GLU A 143 9.15 -27.85 -2.63
C GLU A 143 7.82 -27.38 -2.02
N ARG A 144 7.88 -26.47 -1.04
CA ARG A 144 6.67 -25.85 -0.47
C ARG A 144 5.88 -25.06 -1.52
N ALA A 145 6.57 -24.27 -2.35
CA ALA A 145 5.94 -23.50 -3.41
C ALA A 145 5.21 -24.40 -4.42
N LEU A 146 5.76 -25.58 -4.72
CA LEU A 146 5.17 -26.53 -5.68
C LEU A 146 4.01 -27.35 -5.10
N THR A 147 4.07 -27.70 -3.81
CA THR A 147 3.14 -28.67 -3.20
C THR A 147 2.02 -28.05 -2.39
N ASN A 148 2.31 -26.99 -1.62
CA ASN A 148 1.35 -26.44 -0.66
C ASN A 148 1.67 -24.96 -0.36
N ALA A 149 1.63 -24.12 -1.40
CA ALA A 149 1.82 -22.69 -1.22
C ALA A 149 0.58 -22.09 -0.52
N PRO A 150 0.74 -21.36 0.59
CA PRO A 150 -0.38 -20.71 1.25
C PRO A 150 -0.93 -19.61 0.35
N LEU A 151 -2.26 -19.47 0.31
CA LEU A 151 -2.97 -18.52 -0.55
C LEU A 151 -2.48 -17.06 -0.38
N THR A 152 -2.06 -16.70 0.82
CA THR A 152 -1.49 -15.38 1.12
C THR A 152 -0.14 -15.14 0.45
N GLU A 153 0.68 -16.18 0.27
CA GLU A 153 1.98 -16.07 -0.44
C GLU A 153 1.80 -16.06 -1.95
N ILE A 154 0.81 -16.81 -2.47
CA ILE A 154 0.43 -16.75 -3.88
C ILE A 154 -0.02 -15.32 -4.21
N ARG A 155 -0.97 -14.77 -3.44
CA ARG A 155 -1.54 -13.44 -3.67
C ARG A 155 -0.57 -12.29 -3.37
N SER A 156 0.45 -12.50 -2.55
CA SER A 156 1.52 -11.50 -2.38
C SER A 156 2.50 -11.47 -3.56
N GLY A 157 2.46 -12.49 -4.44
CA GLY A 157 3.37 -12.69 -5.55
C GLY A 157 4.70 -13.33 -5.14
N ILE A 158 4.94 -13.60 -3.84
CA ILE A 158 6.19 -14.18 -3.34
C ILE A 158 6.41 -15.57 -3.97
N THR A 159 5.43 -16.45 -3.87
CA THR A 159 5.52 -17.81 -4.43
C THR A 159 5.70 -17.77 -5.95
N LEU A 160 4.99 -16.89 -6.64
CA LEU A 160 5.12 -16.75 -8.09
C LEU A 160 6.54 -16.35 -8.48
N ASN A 161 7.14 -15.41 -7.75
CA ASN A 161 8.51 -14.96 -7.99
C ASN A 161 9.54 -16.08 -7.73
N GLN A 162 9.34 -16.88 -6.68
CA GLN A 162 10.19 -18.04 -6.37
C GLN A 162 10.13 -19.07 -7.51
N LEU A 163 8.93 -19.36 -8.03
CA LEU A 163 8.76 -20.28 -9.15
C LEU A 163 9.40 -19.74 -10.45
N VAL A 164 9.28 -18.44 -10.73
CA VAL A 164 9.95 -17.81 -11.87
C VAL A 164 11.47 -17.95 -11.76
N GLU A 165 12.05 -17.65 -10.60
CA GLU A 165 13.49 -17.77 -10.35
C GLU A 165 13.97 -19.22 -10.45
N TYR A 166 13.16 -20.17 -9.97
CA TYR A 166 13.43 -21.59 -10.09
C TYR A 166 13.42 -22.06 -11.55
N ILE A 167 12.41 -21.67 -12.33
CA ILE A 167 12.34 -21.98 -13.77
C ILE A 167 13.55 -21.37 -14.50
N GLN A 168 13.92 -20.13 -14.17
CA GLN A 168 15.05 -19.44 -14.79
C GLN A 168 16.40 -20.12 -14.50
N SER A 169 16.60 -20.58 -13.26
CA SER A 169 17.85 -21.22 -12.84
C SER A 169 17.96 -22.70 -13.27
N SER A 170 16.86 -23.29 -13.71
CA SER A 170 16.82 -24.68 -14.17
C SER A 170 17.30 -24.81 -15.61
N ALA A 171 18.26 -25.72 -15.83
CA ALA A 171 18.64 -26.13 -17.18
C ALA A 171 17.55 -27.04 -17.75
N ILE A 172 16.73 -26.52 -18.65
CA ILE A 172 15.63 -27.24 -19.30
C ILE A 172 16.02 -27.47 -20.77
N ASP A 173 16.29 -28.72 -21.13
CA ASP A 173 16.73 -29.09 -22.49
C ASP A 173 15.60 -28.88 -23.53
N ALA A 174 14.35 -29.18 -23.15
CA ALA A 174 13.16 -29.04 -23.99
C ALA A 174 12.02 -28.38 -23.20
N PRO A 175 11.89 -27.04 -23.23
CA PRO A 175 10.87 -26.35 -22.43
C PRO A 175 9.45 -26.70 -22.93
N PRO A 176 8.54 -27.14 -22.03
CA PRO A 176 7.17 -27.43 -22.41
C PRO A 176 6.45 -26.16 -22.88
N THR A 177 5.48 -26.32 -23.77
CA THR A 177 4.67 -25.19 -24.24
C THR A 177 3.39 -25.11 -23.43
N VAL A 178 3.42 -24.32 -22.35
CA VAL A 178 2.23 -24.01 -21.55
C VAL A 178 1.69 -22.65 -21.98
N ASN A 179 0.49 -22.64 -22.56
CA ASN A 179 -0.17 -21.43 -23.05
C ASN A 179 -0.83 -20.66 -21.90
N LEU A 180 -0.72 -19.33 -21.94
CA LEU A 180 -1.40 -18.41 -21.04
C LEU A 180 -2.79 -18.10 -21.59
N PRO A 181 -3.84 -18.19 -20.76
CA PRO A 181 -5.18 -17.71 -21.10
C PRO A 181 -5.16 -16.23 -21.51
N ALA A 182 -5.96 -15.89 -22.52
CA ALA A 182 -6.09 -14.51 -22.98
C ALA A 182 -6.55 -13.60 -21.83
N GLY A 183 -5.90 -12.43 -21.68
CA GLY A 183 -6.22 -11.45 -20.64
C GLY A 183 -5.77 -11.82 -19.22
N LEU A 184 -5.22 -13.02 -18.98
CA LEU A 184 -4.66 -13.37 -17.67
C LEU A 184 -3.56 -12.39 -17.27
N VAL A 185 -2.63 -12.19 -18.19
CA VAL A 185 -1.47 -11.31 -18.06
C VAL A 185 -1.91 -9.91 -17.62
N THR A 186 -2.92 -9.33 -18.28
CA THR A 186 -3.41 -7.97 -17.98
C THR A 186 -3.97 -7.78 -16.57
N ARG A 187 -4.37 -8.87 -15.90
CA ARG A 187 -4.96 -8.83 -14.56
C ARG A 187 -3.95 -9.01 -13.43
N LEU A 188 -2.73 -9.45 -13.75
CA LEU A 188 -1.67 -9.60 -12.75
C LEU A 188 -1.09 -8.24 -12.41
N ASN A 189 -0.46 -8.10 -11.24
CA ASN A 189 0.34 -6.93 -10.90
C ASN A 189 1.84 -7.25 -10.97
N TYR A 190 2.62 -6.23 -11.31
CA TYR A 190 4.07 -6.30 -11.41
C TYR A 190 4.70 -5.13 -10.68
N ALA A 191 5.92 -5.37 -10.21
CA ALA A 191 6.79 -4.38 -9.62
C ALA A 191 8.16 -4.42 -10.27
N THR A 192 8.74 -3.25 -10.48
CA THR A 192 10.15 -3.12 -10.87
C THR A 192 11.03 -3.27 -9.64
N LYS A 193 12.23 -3.82 -9.82
CA LYS A 193 13.25 -3.83 -8.77
C LYS A 193 13.96 -2.47 -8.80
N ASN A 194 13.71 -1.62 -7.81
CA ASN A 194 14.52 -0.40 -7.68
C ASN A 194 15.94 -0.74 -7.19
N VAL A 195 16.86 0.22 -7.38
CA VAL A 195 18.24 0.17 -6.87
C VAL A 195 18.28 -0.12 -5.37
N ASP A 196 17.31 0.39 -4.61
CA ASP A 196 17.21 0.19 -3.15
C ASP A 196 16.54 -1.14 -2.74
N GLY A 197 16.27 -2.04 -3.69
CA GLY A 197 15.62 -3.33 -3.45
C GLY A 197 14.12 -3.26 -3.13
N GLN A 198 13.57 -2.06 -2.92
CA GLN A 198 12.14 -1.85 -2.75
C GLN A 198 11.40 -2.13 -4.07
N ALA A 199 10.34 -2.94 -3.99
CA ALA A 199 9.46 -3.16 -5.13
C ALA A 199 8.61 -1.90 -5.32
N THR A 200 8.63 -1.36 -6.54
CA THR A 200 7.71 -0.30 -6.91
C THR A 200 6.53 -0.89 -7.67
N GLN A 201 5.35 -0.85 -7.05
CA GLN A 201 4.13 -1.43 -7.61
C GLN A 201 3.54 -0.52 -8.70
N VAL A 202 3.10 -1.14 -9.79
CA VAL A 202 2.53 -0.44 -10.97
C VAL A 202 1.03 -0.73 -11.11
N GLY A 203 0.41 -1.39 -10.12
CA GLY A 203 -0.94 -1.95 -10.20
C GLY A 203 -2.00 -0.92 -10.59
N LEU A 204 -2.06 0.20 -9.85
CA LEU A 204 -3.11 1.21 -10.04
C LEU A 204 -2.98 2.01 -11.35
N LEU A 205 -1.82 1.97 -12.03
CA LEU A 205 -1.59 2.72 -13.27
C LEU A 205 -1.99 1.95 -14.54
N ARG A 206 -2.15 0.62 -14.46
CA ARG A 206 -2.31 -0.26 -15.65
C ARG A 206 -3.55 0.01 -16.48
N ASN A 207 -4.65 0.36 -15.82
CA ASN A 207 -5.93 0.61 -16.44
C ASN A 207 -6.11 2.11 -16.73
N GLY A 208 -5.00 2.77 -17.11
CA GLY A 208 -4.94 4.21 -17.33
C GLY A 208 -5.25 5.00 -16.07
N GLY A 209 -4.85 4.50 -14.90
CA GLY A 209 -5.16 5.16 -13.61
C GLY A 209 -6.56 4.90 -13.04
N LYS A 210 -7.36 4.03 -13.67
CA LYS A 210 -8.66 3.61 -13.13
C LYS A 210 -8.52 2.43 -12.17
N PHE A 211 -9.23 2.47 -11.05
CA PHE A 211 -9.21 1.41 -10.04
C PHE A 211 -10.56 1.32 -9.31
N PRO A 212 -10.94 0.11 -8.83
CA PRO A 212 -12.14 -0.04 -8.02
C PRO A 212 -11.92 0.57 -6.64
N TRP A 213 -12.89 1.35 -6.16
CA TRP A 213 -12.86 1.94 -4.84
C TRP A 213 -13.28 0.92 -3.77
N PRO A 214 -12.47 0.71 -2.71
CA PRO A 214 -12.89 -0.06 -1.54
C PRO A 214 -14.16 0.53 -0.91
N ASN A 215 -15.07 -0.30 -0.41
CA ASN A 215 -16.36 0.11 0.15
C ASN A 215 -16.22 1.24 1.19
N ALA A 216 -15.26 1.12 2.12
CA ALA A 216 -15.00 2.15 3.12
C ALA A 216 -14.74 3.54 2.50
N PHE A 217 -14.01 3.62 1.38
CA PHE A 217 -13.80 4.91 0.71
C PHE A 217 -15.01 5.39 -0.09
N GLN A 218 -15.92 4.50 -0.47
CA GLN A 218 -17.19 4.91 -1.08
C GLN A 218 -18.11 5.59 -0.07
N GLU A 219 -18.06 5.17 1.20
CA GLU A 219 -18.85 5.74 2.30
C GLU A 219 -18.23 7.03 2.88
N ILE A 220 -16.90 7.08 2.96
CA ILE A 220 -16.18 8.18 3.64
C ILE A 220 -15.87 9.35 2.70
N LEU A 221 -15.65 9.10 1.40
CA LEU A 221 -15.36 10.13 0.42
C LEU A 221 -16.60 10.48 -0.41
N THR A 222 -16.74 11.75 -0.76
CA THR A 222 -17.80 12.15 -1.70
C THR A 222 -17.48 11.66 -3.12
N ALA A 223 -18.49 11.61 -3.98
CA ALA A 223 -18.30 11.22 -5.38
C ALA A 223 -17.32 12.14 -6.10
N GLU A 224 -17.38 13.44 -5.82
CA GLU A 224 -16.51 14.47 -6.40
C GLU A 224 -15.05 14.25 -5.99
N GLN A 225 -14.81 13.93 -4.71
CA GLN A 225 -13.45 13.65 -4.22
C GLN A 225 -12.85 12.41 -4.86
N ARG A 226 -13.66 11.35 -5.01
CA ARG A 226 -13.22 10.13 -5.71
C ARG A 226 -12.90 10.44 -7.17
N GLN A 227 -13.75 11.21 -7.85
CA GLN A 227 -13.54 11.62 -9.23
C GLN A 227 -12.28 12.48 -9.39
N GLU A 228 -12.04 13.43 -8.49
CA GLU A 228 -10.83 14.26 -8.49
C GLU A 228 -9.56 13.42 -8.38
N ILE A 229 -9.54 12.45 -7.45
CA ILE A 229 -8.39 11.55 -7.27
C ILE A 229 -8.19 10.66 -8.50
N GLU A 230 -9.28 10.13 -9.07
CA GLU A 230 -9.20 9.29 -10.26
C GLU A 230 -8.70 10.07 -11.47
N GLN A 231 -9.18 11.31 -11.68
CA GLN A 231 -8.69 12.20 -12.74
C GLN A 231 -7.20 12.53 -12.56
N ALA A 232 -6.77 12.85 -11.33
CA ALA A 232 -5.36 13.09 -11.05
C ALA A 232 -4.51 11.84 -11.33
N MET A 233 -5.00 10.64 -11.01
CA MET A 233 -4.29 9.39 -11.32
C MET A 233 -4.25 9.09 -12.82
N GLN A 234 -5.33 9.36 -13.55
CA GLN A 234 -5.39 9.23 -15.01
C GLN A 234 -4.38 10.18 -15.67
N THR A 235 -4.34 11.45 -15.24
CA THR A 235 -3.34 12.42 -15.71
C THR A 235 -1.92 11.95 -15.39
N ALA A 236 -1.66 11.49 -14.16
CA ALA A 236 -0.34 10.97 -13.79
C ALA A 236 0.05 9.75 -14.65
N SER A 237 -0.89 8.86 -14.96
CA SER A 237 -0.66 7.70 -15.83
C SER A 237 -0.31 8.12 -17.26
N ALA A 238 -1.02 9.11 -17.83
CA ALA A 238 -0.73 9.62 -19.17
C ALA A 238 0.64 10.30 -19.23
N GLN A 239 0.91 11.19 -18.28
CA GLN A 239 2.20 11.88 -18.13
C GLN A 239 3.37 10.91 -17.93
N MET A 240 3.16 9.82 -17.20
CA MET A 240 4.19 8.80 -17.03
C MET A 240 4.56 8.10 -18.35
N GLN A 241 3.62 7.87 -19.26
CA GLN A 241 3.92 7.28 -20.57
C GLN A 241 4.86 8.19 -21.38
N GLU A 242 4.67 9.50 -21.26
CA GLU A 242 5.56 10.53 -21.83
C GLU A 242 6.93 10.59 -21.11
N GLY A 243 7.03 10.04 -19.90
CA GLY A 243 8.25 9.93 -19.10
C GLY A 243 8.53 11.16 -18.22
N LYS A 244 7.55 12.05 -18.04
CA LYS A 244 7.66 13.22 -17.15
C LYS A 244 6.33 13.41 -16.43
N ILE A 245 6.37 13.50 -15.10
CA ILE A 245 5.19 13.74 -14.29
C ILE A 245 5.23 15.15 -13.73
N ASP A 246 4.11 15.84 -13.82
CA ASP A 246 3.94 17.16 -13.24
C ASP A 246 4.03 17.06 -11.70
N PRO A 247 4.94 17.81 -11.05
CA PRO A 247 5.06 17.81 -9.60
C PRO A 247 3.75 18.22 -8.89
N GLU A 248 2.90 19.03 -9.51
CA GLU A 248 1.62 19.44 -8.94
C GLU A 248 0.62 18.28 -8.88
N VAL A 249 0.56 17.47 -9.94
CA VAL A 249 -0.29 16.27 -9.99
C VAL A 249 0.16 15.28 -8.92
N LYS A 250 1.48 15.06 -8.78
CA LYS A 250 2.03 14.19 -7.73
C LYS A 250 1.70 14.71 -6.33
N ALA A 251 1.90 16.01 -6.08
CA ALA A 251 1.60 16.62 -4.78
C ALA A 251 0.11 16.52 -4.43
N THR A 252 -0.78 16.63 -5.42
CA THR A 252 -2.22 16.47 -5.25
C THR A 252 -2.57 15.04 -4.80
N LEU A 253 -1.99 14.04 -5.46
CA LEU A 253 -2.20 12.63 -5.08
C LEU A 253 -1.61 12.30 -3.70
N GLU A 254 -0.45 12.86 -3.33
CA GLU A 254 0.14 12.69 -2.00
C GLU A 254 -0.75 13.30 -0.90
N LYS A 255 -1.33 14.48 -1.15
CA LYS A 255 -2.32 15.09 -0.24
C LYS A 255 -3.57 14.22 -0.12
N ALA A 256 -4.07 13.69 -1.24
CA ALA A 256 -5.20 12.78 -1.25
C ALA A 256 -4.94 11.51 -0.43
N SER A 257 -3.75 10.88 -0.58
CA SER A 257 -3.37 9.71 0.22
C SER A 257 -3.40 10.00 1.72
N LYS A 258 -2.74 11.08 2.15
CA LYS A 258 -2.73 11.50 3.56
C LYS A 258 -4.14 11.78 4.10
N ARG A 259 -4.99 12.41 3.28
CA ARG A 259 -6.38 12.67 3.64
C ARG A 259 -7.17 11.38 3.82
N MET A 260 -7.05 10.44 2.87
CA MET A 260 -7.72 9.14 2.95
C MET A 260 -7.28 8.36 4.19
N ASP A 261 -5.98 8.34 4.52
CA ASP A 261 -5.47 7.68 5.72
C ASP A 261 -5.97 8.33 7.02
N GLY A 262 -6.01 9.67 7.08
CA GLY A 262 -6.55 10.40 8.21
C GLY A 262 -8.04 10.15 8.42
N LEU A 263 -8.84 10.16 7.35
CA LEU A 263 -10.27 9.87 7.40
C LEU A 263 -10.55 8.43 7.82
N LEU A 264 -9.78 7.48 7.29
CA LEU A 264 -9.90 6.06 7.64
C LEU A 264 -9.55 5.80 9.10
N THR A 265 -8.53 6.48 9.62
CA THR A 265 -8.13 6.40 11.03
C THR A 265 -9.20 6.99 11.95
N PHE A 266 -9.79 8.13 11.56
CA PHE A 266 -10.86 8.78 12.33
C PHE A 266 -12.15 7.94 12.38
N ARG A 267 -12.47 7.23 11.30
CA ARG A 267 -13.70 6.42 11.15
C ARG A 267 -13.52 4.94 11.50
N VAL A 268 -12.38 4.53 12.08
CA VAL A 268 -12.07 3.10 12.30
C VAL A 268 -13.12 2.38 13.16
N GLN A 269 -13.79 3.09 14.07
CA GLN A 269 -14.83 2.52 14.92
C GLN A 269 -16.18 2.34 14.21
N ASP A 270 -16.41 3.07 13.12
CA ASP A 270 -17.67 3.05 12.37
C ASP A 270 -17.66 2.03 11.22
N LEU A 271 -16.49 1.46 10.90
CA LEU A 271 -16.28 0.59 9.76
C LEU A 271 -16.29 -0.88 10.13
N VAL A 272 -16.80 -1.70 9.23
CA VAL A 272 -16.62 -3.16 9.32
C VAL A 272 -15.13 -3.47 9.19
N ALA A 273 -14.63 -4.37 10.03
CA ALA A 273 -13.21 -4.71 10.09
C ALA A 273 -12.64 -5.17 8.73
N THR A 274 -13.43 -5.86 7.91
CA THR A 274 -13.04 -6.27 6.56
C THR A 274 -12.82 -5.07 5.63
N ASP A 275 -13.77 -4.13 5.59
CA ASP A 275 -13.68 -2.94 4.74
C ASP A 275 -12.52 -2.03 5.16
N PHE A 276 -12.28 -1.91 6.47
CA PHE A 276 -11.09 -1.20 6.99
C PHE A 276 -9.79 -1.84 6.50
N MET A 277 -9.69 -3.17 6.56
CA MET A 277 -8.48 -3.89 6.12
C MET A 277 -8.26 -3.74 4.62
N ASP A 278 -9.32 -3.80 3.81
CA ASP A 278 -9.22 -3.62 2.36
C ASP A 278 -8.88 -2.17 1.98
N ALA A 279 -9.41 -1.17 2.71
CA ALA A 279 -9.01 0.22 2.57
C ALA A 279 -7.54 0.45 2.93
N LYS A 280 -7.03 -0.16 4.01
CA LYS A 280 -5.59 -0.07 4.36
C LYS A 280 -4.70 -0.76 3.31
N LYS A 281 -5.12 -1.90 2.75
CA LYS A 281 -4.37 -2.53 1.64
C LYS A 281 -4.33 -1.60 0.43
N PHE A 282 -5.47 -1.06 0.03
CA PHE A 282 -5.57 -0.09 -1.06
C PHE A 282 -4.65 1.12 -0.84
N LEU A 283 -4.63 1.71 0.36
CA LEU A 283 -3.73 2.83 0.67
C LEU A 283 -2.25 2.46 0.53
N ARG A 284 -1.84 1.26 0.95
CA ARG A 284 -0.46 0.80 0.74
C ARG A 284 -0.12 0.68 -0.74
N GLU A 285 -1.05 0.16 -1.55
CA GLU A 285 -0.90 0.09 -3.01
C GLU A 285 -0.84 1.48 -3.64
N PHE A 286 -1.67 2.41 -3.14
CA PHE A 286 -1.70 3.81 -3.56
C PHE A 286 -0.36 4.49 -3.27
N ASP A 287 0.13 4.41 -2.04
CA ASP A 287 1.43 4.99 -1.65
C ASP A 287 2.61 4.35 -2.40
N ALA A 288 2.58 3.02 -2.60
CA ALA A 288 3.59 2.34 -3.41
C ALA A 288 3.58 2.83 -4.86
N THR A 289 2.39 3.10 -5.41
CA THR A 289 2.23 3.69 -6.74
C THR A 289 2.79 5.12 -6.78
N LEU A 290 2.50 5.95 -5.77
CA LEU A 290 3.02 7.33 -5.69
C LEU A 290 4.54 7.39 -5.62
N LYS A 291 5.17 6.46 -4.89
CA LYS A 291 6.63 6.30 -4.90
C LYS A 291 7.12 5.93 -6.30
N GLY A 292 6.36 5.11 -7.02
CA GLY A 292 6.68 4.71 -8.37
C GLY A 292 6.49 5.76 -9.45
N LEU A 293 5.68 6.79 -9.20
CA LEU A 293 5.56 7.93 -10.10
C LEU A 293 6.91 8.58 -10.40
N SER A 294 7.86 8.53 -9.45
CA SER A 294 9.20 9.09 -9.65
C SER A 294 10.22 8.10 -10.24
N SER A 295 9.84 6.84 -10.50
CA SER A 295 10.76 5.82 -11.01
C SER A 295 10.74 5.76 -12.54
N THR A 296 11.92 5.95 -13.14
CA THR A 296 12.12 5.82 -14.59
C THR A 296 11.79 4.42 -15.10
N ASP A 297 11.96 3.38 -14.28
CA ASP A 297 11.71 2.01 -14.69
C ASP A 297 10.22 1.67 -14.78
N VAL A 298 9.41 2.28 -13.91
CA VAL A 298 7.94 2.18 -14.02
C VAL A 298 7.46 2.85 -15.30
N ALA A 299 8.04 4.01 -15.66
CA ALA A 299 7.70 4.70 -16.89
C ALA A 299 8.02 3.85 -18.14
N LYS A 300 9.15 3.13 -18.15
CA LYS A 300 9.49 2.17 -19.22
C LYS A 300 8.43 1.07 -19.35
N LEU A 301 7.98 0.50 -18.22
CA LEU A 301 6.96 -0.54 -18.22
C LEU A 301 5.60 -0.04 -18.75
N LEU A 302 5.21 1.20 -18.44
CA LEU A 302 3.95 1.77 -18.91
C LEU A 302 3.98 2.26 -20.36
N ARG A 303 5.16 2.63 -20.89
CA ARG A 303 5.29 3.18 -22.25
C ARG A 303 4.94 2.16 -23.33
N ASN A 304 5.31 0.89 -23.12
CA ASN A 304 5.06 -0.18 -24.08
C ASN A 304 4.14 -1.25 -23.47
N PRO A 305 2.84 -0.95 -23.28
CA PRO A 305 1.93 -1.91 -22.67
C PRO A 305 1.72 -3.15 -23.55
N ASN A 306 1.93 -3.04 -24.87
CA ASN A 306 1.72 -4.14 -25.81
C ASN A 306 2.79 -5.23 -25.69
N ASP A 307 4.02 -4.89 -25.28
CA ASP A 307 5.14 -5.82 -25.23
C ASP A 307 4.83 -7.00 -24.32
N TRP A 308 4.37 -6.73 -23.10
CA TRP A 308 4.05 -7.78 -22.13
C TRP A 308 2.66 -8.37 -22.32
N ARG A 309 1.71 -7.61 -22.90
CA ARG A 309 0.36 -8.11 -23.20
C ARG A 309 0.32 -9.12 -24.34
N SER A 310 1.31 -9.07 -25.23
CA SER A 310 1.44 -10.01 -26.35
C SER A 310 1.93 -11.40 -25.95
N ILE A 311 2.34 -11.58 -24.69
CA ILE A 311 2.91 -12.84 -24.19
C ILE A 311 1.81 -13.89 -24.05
N THR A 312 1.94 -14.98 -24.80
CA THR A 312 0.98 -16.10 -24.83
C THR A 312 1.47 -17.37 -24.14
N THR A 313 2.71 -17.42 -23.64
CA THR A 313 3.28 -18.63 -23.03
C THR A 313 3.94 -18.33 -21.69
N VAL A 314 3.97 -19.33 -20.80
CA VAL A 314 4.61 -19.22 -19.47
C VAL A 314 6.10 -18.90 -19.60
N MET A 315 6.83 -19.61 -20.47
CA MET A 315 8.25 -19.35 -20.71
C MET A 315 8.48 -17.95 -21.31
N GLY A 316 7.60 -17.48 -22.19
CA GLY A 316 7.64 -16.10 -22.69
C GLY A 316 7.51 -15.07 -21.56
N MET A 317 6.61 -15.33 -20.59
CA MET A 317 6.44 -14.47 -19.41
C MET A 317 7.68 -14.47 -18.52
N VAL A 318 8.23 -15.66 -18.21
CA VAL A 318 9.45 -15.80 -17.41
C VAL A 318 10.60 -15.00 -18.04
N LYS A 319 10.85 -15.20 -19.34
CA LYS A 319 11.88 -14.44 -20.08
C LYS A 319 11.65 -12.94 -20.00
N TYR A 320 10.42 -12.49 -20.21
CA TYR A 320 10.09 -11.07 -20.16
C TYR A 320 10.34 -10.48 -18.76
N LEU A 321 9.89 -11.14 -17.70
CA LEU A 321 10.09 -10.71 -16.31
C LEU A 321 11.58 -10.62 -15.98
N THR A 322 12.35 -11.65 -16.33
CA THR A 322 13.80 -11.68 -16.12
C THR A 322 14.53 -10.57 -16.89
N SER A 323 14.29 -10.45 -18.20
CA SER A 323 14.98 -9.48 -19.05
C SER A 323 14.70 -8.03 -18.65
N ASN A 324 13.50 -7.74 -18.14
CA ASN A 324 13.11 -6.41 -17.70
C ASN A 324 13.33 -6.17 -16.19
N GLN A 325 13.86 -7.15 -15.45
CA GLN A 325 14.02 -7.10 -13.99
C GLN A 325 12.71 -6.76 -13.25
N ILE A 326 11.61 -7.33 -13.75
CA ILE A 326 10.27 -7.17 -13.23
C ILE A 326 9.91 -8.43 -12.45
N ARG A 327 9.15 -8.26 -11.37
CA ARG A 327 8.61 -9.34 -10.56
C ARG A 327 7.11 -9.18 -10.37
N PHE A 328 6.42 -10.25 -10.00
CA PHE A 328 5.03 -10.15 -9.54
C PHE A 328 4.96 -9.29 -8.29
N ALA A 329 3.98 -8.40 -8.26
CA ALA A 329 3.64 -7.58 -7.10
C ALA A 329 2.47 -8.21 -6.33
N PRO A 330 2.07 -7.66 -5.17
CA PRO A 330 0.84 -8.07 -4.50
C PRO A 330 -0.39 -7.90 -5.41
N CYS A 331 -1.31 -8.85 -5.31
CA CYS A 331 -2.59 -8.87 -6.01
C CYS A 331 -3.49 -7.74 -5.50
N SER A 332 -4.03 -6.95 -6.43
CA SER A 332 -5.11 -6.00 -6.12
C SER A 332 -6.45 -6.73 -5.95
N LEU A 333 -7.37 -6.09 -5.24
CA LEU A 333 -8.71 -6.61 -4.98
C LEU A 333 -9.44 -6.97 -6.30
N GLY A 334 -10.01 -8.16 -6.39
CA GLY A 334 -10.75 -8.67 -7.56
C GLY A 334 -9.89 -9.41 -8.61
N ASN A 335 -8.57 -9.41 -8.46
CA ASN A 335 -7.64 -10.11 -9.35
C ASN A 335 -7.08 -11.41 -8.74
N GLU A 336 -7.63 -11.88 -7.63
CA GLU A 336 -7.12 -13.03 -6.89
C GLU A 336 -7.12 -14.29 -7.74
N ALA A 337 -8.21 -14.53 -8.48
CA ALA A 337 -8.32 -15.67 -9.39
C ALA A 337 -7.24 -15.67 -10.49
N ALA A 338 -6.74 -14.51 -10.92
CA ALA A 338 -5.65 -14.43 -11.88
C ALA A 338 -4.33 -14.92 -11.28
N TYR A 339 -4.06 -14.60 -10.01
CA TYR A 339 -2.88 -15.08 -9.29
C TYR A 339 -2.93 -16.59 -9.07
N ASP A 340 -4.09 -17.10 -8.64
CA ASP A 340 -4.31 -18.53 -8.41
C ASP A 340 -4.16 -19.33 -9.73
N GLN A 341 -4.65 -18.78 -10.84
CA GLN A 341 -4.48 -19.37 -12.17
C GLN A 341 -3.02 -19.31 -12.65
N MET A 342 -2.34 -18.18 -12.49
CA MET A 342 -0.92 -18.05 -12.85
C MET A 342 -0.05 -19.02 -12.03
N TYR A 343 -0.34 -19.17 -10.74
CA TYR A 343 0.32 -20.17 -9.89
C TYR A 343 0.18 -21.58 -10.46
N THR A 344 -1.05 -21.98 -10.78
CA THR A 344 -1.35 -23.31 -11.35
C THR A 344 -0.57 -23.53 -12.66
N LEU A 345 -0.51 -22.51 -13.53
CA LEU A 345 0.22 -22.60 -14.79
C LEU A 345 1.74 -22.73 -14.60
N LEU A 346 2.32 -22.04 -13.61
CA LEU A 346 3.75 -22.16 -13.28
C LEU A 346 4.07 -23.54 -12.69
N VAL A 347 3.21 -24.07 -11.81
CA VAL A 347 3.39 -25.41 -11.25
C VAL A 347 3.29 -26.48 -12.34
N ASN A 348 2.29 -26.39 -13.23
CA ASN A 348 2.16 -27.29 -14.37
C ASN A 348 3.38 -27.21 -15.29
N TYR A 349 3.87 -26.01 -15.56
CA TYR A 349 5.09 -25.81 -16.34
C TYR A 349 6.31 -26.53 -15.73
N VAL A 350 6.51 -26.40 -14.42
CA VAL A 350 7.62 -27.07 -13.71
C VAL A 350 7.48 -28.59 -13.77
N ASN A 351 6.27 -29.11 -13.57
CA ASN A 351 5.98 -30.54 -13.61
C ASN A 351 6.20 -31.13 -15.02
N ASP A 352 5.68 -30.47 -16.06
CA ASP A 352 5.81 -30.91 -17.46
C ASP A 352 7.26 -30.84 -17.95
N ALA A 353 8.05 -29.89 -17.41
CA ALA A 353 9.46 -29.76 -17.70
C ALA A 353 10.32 -30.81 -16.96
N GLY A 354 9.74 -31.62 -16.07
CA GLY A 354 10.45 -32.65 -15.31
C GLY A 354 11.51 -32.08 -14.38
N ILE A 355 11.35 -30.83 -13.92
CA ILE A 355 12.33 -30.17 -13.06
C ILE A 355 12.09 -30.65 -11.62
N SER A 356 13.00 -31.49 -11.13
CA SER A 356 12.95 -31.94 -9.74
C SER A 356 13.55 -30.88 -8.81
N PRO A 357 12.88 -30.50 -7.71
CA PRO A 357 13.45 -29.61 -6.70
C PRO A 357 14.65 -30.24 -5.99
N ILE A 358 14.77 -31.57 -6.03
CA ILE A 358 15.89 -32.30 -5.44
C ILE A 358 17.05 -32.29 -6.44
N PRO A 359 18.20 -31.66 -6.12
CA PRO A 359 19.37 -31.75 -6.99
C PRO A 359 19.74 -33.22 -7.16
N LYS A 360 19.87 -33.69 -8.42
CA LYS A 360 20.18 -35.09 -8.75
C LYS A 360 21.41 -35.63 -8.00
N ASN A 361 22.32 -34.74 -7.58
CA ASN A 361 23.54 -35.07 -6.84
C ASN A 361 23.33 -35.34 -5.33
N ALA A 362 22.18 -34.98 -4.74
CA ALA A 362 21.90 -35.23 -3.32
C ALA A 362 21.47 -36.68 -3.02
N ILE A 363 21.24 -37.50 -4.05
CA ILE A 363 20.92 -38.93 -3.93
C ILE A 363 22.18 -39.79 -4.13
N ALA A 364 23.38 -39.20 -4.07
CA ALA A 364 24.59 -40.01 -3.91
C ALA A 364 24.46 -40.77 -2.59
N THR A 365 24.07 -42.05 -2.68
CA THR A 365 23.95 -42.94 -1.54
C THR A 365 25.29 -42.87 -0.82
N PRO A 366 25.34 -42.49 0.46
CA PRO A 366 26.61 -42.46 1.19
C PRO A 366 27.21 -43.84 1.05
N THR A 367 28.34 -43.93 0.34
CA THR A 367 29.08 -45.18 0.19
C THR A 367 29.50 -45.55 1.59
N ILE A 368 28.79 -46.51 2.20
CA ILE A 368 29.13 -47.03 3.52
C ILE A 368 30.57 -47.52 3.38
N PRO A 369 31.54 -46.93 4.09
CA PRO A 369 32.92 -47.36 3.97
C PRO A 369 32.97 -48.83 4.38
N THR A 370 33.43 -49.68 3.48
CA THR A 370 33.59 -51.11 3.73
C THR A 370 34.54 -51.25 4.94
N PRO A 371 34.11 -51.90 6.04
CA PRO A 371 35.00 -52.12 7.18
C PRO A 371 36.22 -52.94 6.73
N ARG A 372 37.42 -52.49 7.14
CA ARG A 372 38.69 -53.19 6.90
C ARG A 372 38.92 -54.30 7.90
#